data_AF-A0A485NY01-F1
#
_entry.id   AF-A0A485NY01-F1
#
_cell.length_a   1.000
_cell.length_b   1.000
_cell.length_c   1.000
_cell.angle_alpha   90.00
_cell.angle_beta   90.00
_cell.angle_gamma   90.00
#
_symmetry.space_group_name_H-M   'P 1'
#
loop_
_entity.id
_entity.type
_entity.pdbx_description
1 polymer ?
#
loop_
_entity_poly.entity_id
_entity_poly.type
_entity_poly.pdbx_seq_one_letter_code
_entity_poly.pdbx_strand_id
1 'polypeptide(L)'
;MSERALTSHRSVLLVLLQDQGVFRAGQWSQQAIIHHGLQHGSQIPCIQMALQAHYDVIVLNPNDNFIDLNMEEERKGLLTQTKGSSSLKMVPAENFLSVQQPLQCTPKRCSNTPEEHMAYIWDYFISKTEGKDVAFIVHGYGGLVFMDLLVRKKWEVMNKVYAVAFIDSEHHVGHQLGSDVQLLAWIKHHCREWVTSPKPLDKPAATVLKQEFPMVSAGTEKHNLAPSSSLQSIFKYFKKALKAKTTINFSRVPIVTRSSTKRKQIA
;
A
#
# COMPACT_ATOMS: atom_id res chain seq x y z
N MET A 1 2.61 -5.00 -10.28
CA MET A 1 3.87 -4.72 -9.57
C MET A 1 4.88 -4.19 -10.58
N SER A 2 5.71 -3.19 -10.24
CA SER A 2 6.77 -2.71 -11.15
C SER A 2 7.83 -3.80 -11.37
N GLU A 3 8.44 -3.83 -12.56
CA GLU A 3 9.41 -4.86 -12.96
C GLU A 3 10.57 -5.02 -11.97
N ARG A 4 10.99 -3.91 -11.33
CA ARG A 4 12.13 -3.85 -10.41
C ARG A 4 11.74 -3.95 -8.93
N ALA A 5 10.45 -4.14 -8.63
CA ALA A 5 9.93 -4.12 -7.27
C ALA A 5 10.55 -5.17 -6.35
N LEU A 6 10.98 -6.31 -6.88
CA LEU A 6 11.61 -7.38 -6.09
C LEU A 6 13.12 -7.51 -6.29
N THR A 7 13.68 -6.88 -7.33
CA THR A 7 15.06 -7.13 -7.80
C THR A 7 16.00 -5.95 -7.65
N SER A 8 15.50 -4.72 -7.53
CA SER A 8 16.34 -3.54 -7.29
C SER A 8 16.85 -3.49 -5.85
N HIS A 9 18.07 -3.01 -5.62
CA HIS A 9 18.68 -2.94 -4.28
C HIS A 9 18.72 -1.53 -3.66
N ARG A 10 18.23 -0.49 -4.37
CA ARG A 10 18.36 0.92 -3.92
C ARG A 10 17.11 1.79 -4.06
N SER A 11 15.97 1.21 -4.42
CA SER A 11 14.70 1.92 -4.56
C SER A 11 13.81 1.73 -3.33
N VAL A 12 13.04 2.77 -3.02
CA VAL A 12 11.93 2.69 -2.06
C VAL A 12 10.81 1.85 -2.68
N LEU A 13 10.20 0.97 -1.89
CA LEU A 13 9.04 0.18 -2.30
C LEU A 13 7.76 0.81 -1.74
N LEU A 14 6.88 1.28 -2.62
CA LEU A 14 5.56 1.80 -2.29
C LEU A 14 4.50 0.69 -2.41
N VAL A 15 3.76 0.46 -1.34
CA VAL A 15 2.65 -0.49 -1.30
C VAL A 15 1.33 0.27 -1.24
N LEU A 16 0.42 -0.06 -2.15
CA LEU A 16 -0.93 0.53 -2.21
C LEU A 16 -1.95 -0.43 -1.60
N LEU A 17 -2.56 -0.01 -0.49
CA LEU A 17 -3.67 -0.69 0.17
C LEU A 17 -4.97 0.08 -0.07
N GLN A 18 -5.90 -0.58 -0.73
CA GLN A 18 -7.21 -0.04 -1.08
C GLN A 18 -8.25 -0.30 0.02
N ASP A 19 -9.39 0.34 -0.14
CA ASP A 19 -10.56 0.16 0.71
C ASP A 19 -11.28 -1.17 0.40
N GLN A 20 -12.17 -1.60 1.30
CA GLN A 20 -13.00 -2.78 1.14
C GLN A 20 -14.10 -2.57 0.09
N GLY A 21 -14.66 -3.67 -0.40
CA GLY A 21 -15.80 -3.66 -1.33
C GLY A 21 -15.44 -4.17 -2.72
N VAL A 22 -16.16 -3.70 -3.73
CA VAL A 22 -16.09 -4.23 -5.11
C VAL A 22 -14.88 -3.72 -5.91
N PHE A 23 -13.95 -3.03 -5.26
CA PHE A 23 -12.78 -2.44 -5.91
C PHE A 23 -11.75 -3.52 -6.26
N ARG A 24 -11.25 -3.47 -7.50
CA ARG A 24 -10.15 -4.31 -7.97
C ARG A 24 -8.83 -3.53 -7.91
N ALA A 25 -7.72 -4.26 -7.96
CA ALA A 25 -6.38 -3.68 -8.07
C ALA A 25 -6.35 -2.54 -9.11
N GLY A 26 -5.77 -1.41 -8.71
CA GLY A 26 -5.69 -0.23 -9.56
C GLY A 26 -6.83 0.78 -9.38
N GLN A 27 -7.82 0.50 -8.52
CA GLN A 27 -8.95 1.39 -8.27
C GLN A 27 -8.93 1.96 -6.85
N TRP A 28 -9.31 3.24 -6.72
CA TRP A 28 -9.66 3.85 -5.44
C TRP A 28 -11.17 3.94 -5.25
N SER A 29 -11.93 4.26 -6.30
CA SER A 29 -13.38 4.33 -6.25
C SER A 29 -14.00 4.27 -7.65
N GLN A 30 -14.96 3.35 -7.86
CA GLN A 30 -15.74 3.29 -9.10
C GLN A 30 -16.58 4.55 -9.33
N GLN A 31 -17.17 5.10 -8.26
CA GLN A 31 -17.94 6.34 -8.35
C GLN A 31 -17.06 7.51 -8.81
N ALA A 32 -15.84 7.63 -8.25
CA ALA A 32 -14.91 8.66 -8.71
C ALA A 32 -14.46 8.43 -10.17
N ILE A 33 -14.29 7.18 -10.61
CA ILE A 33 -13.99 6.87 -12.01
C ILE A 33 -15.13 7.35 -12.92
N ILE A 34 -16.38 7.03 -12.57
CA ILE A 34 -17.56 7.37 -13.39
C ILE A 34 -17.75 8.88 -13.47
N HIS A 35 -17.66 9.59 -12.35
CA HIS A 35 -17.99 11.02 -12.28
C HIS A 35 -16.80 11.96 -12.56
N HIS A 36 -15.58 11.53 -12.28
CA HIS A 36 -14.37 12.37 -12.31
C HIS A 36 -13.22 11.77 -13.11
N GLY A 37 -13.44 10.60 -13.73
CA GLY A 37 -12.47 9.92 -14.58
C GLY A 37 -11.40 9.13 -13.81
N LEU A 38 -10.57 8.43 -14.58
CA LEU A 38 -9.47 7.61 -14.06
C LEU A 38 -8.45 8.44 -13.27
N GLN A 39 -8.31 9.74 -13.57
CA GLN A 39 -7.40 10.64 -12.86
C GLN A 39 -7.76 10.82 -11.38
N HIS A 40 -9.03 10.62 -11.00
CA HIS A 40 -9.46 10.79 -9.61
C HIS A 40 -9.80 9.45 -8.94
N GLY A 41 -10.36 8.50 -9.69
CA GLY A 41 -10.84 7.25 -9.12
C GLY A 41 -9.89 6.04 -9.28
N SER A 42 -8.77 6.17 -9.98
CA SER A 42 -7.79 5.08 -10.15
C SER A 42 -6.48 5.34 -9.41
N GLN A 43 -5.68 4.30 -9.26
CA GLN A 43 -4.33 4.36 -8.70
C GLN A 43 -3.28 4.83 -9.72
N ILE A 44 -3.64 5.02 -10.99
CA ILE A 44 -2.70 5.41 -12.07
C ILE A 44 -1.90 6.67 -11.73
N PRO A 45 -2.52 7.77 -11.26
CA PRO A 45 -1.76 8.99 -10.92
C PRO A 45 -0.78 8.75 -9.77
N CYS A 46 -1.17 7.94 -8.79
CA CYS A 46 -0.30 7.54 -7.68
C CYS A 46 0.91 6.76 -8.18
N ILE A 47 0.68 5.79 -9.09
CA ILE A 47 1.75 5.00 -9.70
C ILE A 47 2.68 5.90 -10.52
N GLN A 48 2.13 6.82 -11.32
CA GLN A 48 2.93 7.77 -12.11
C GLN A 48 3.81 8.65 -11.21
N MET A 49 3.25 9.20 -10.13
CA MET A 49 4.02 9.99 -9.16
C MET A 49 5.11 9.16 -8.45
N ALA A 50 4.81 7.91 -8.11
CA ALA A 50 5.78 7.00 -7.51
C ALA A 50 6.95 6.72 -8.45
N LEU A 51 6.68 6.42 -9.72
CA LEU A 51 7.72 6.19 -10.73
C LEU A 51 8.57 7.44 -10.97
N GLN A 52 7.95 8.63 -11.01
CA GLN A 52 8.66 9.92 -11.09
C GLN A 52 9.54 10.18 -9.86
N ALA A 53 9.14 9.67 -8.68
CA ALA A 53 9.93 9.73 -7.46
C ALA A 53 10.96 8.59 -7.32
N HIS A 54 11.13 7.76 -8.36
CA HIS A 54 11.99 6.57 -8.38
C HIS A 54 11.63 5.50 -7.35
N TYR A 55 10.33 5.37 -7.05
CA TYR A 55 9.81 4.31 -6.19
C TYR A 55 9.40 3.11 -7.05
N ASP A 56 9.64 1.92 -6.53
CA ASP A 56 8.96 0.72 -7.01
C ASP A 56 7.57 0.63 -6.43
N VAL A 57 6.63 0.00 -7.13
CA VAL A 57 5.23 -0.05 -6.70
C VAL A 57 4.69 -1.47 -6.69
N ILE A 58 4.07 -1.84 -5.57
CA ILE A 58 3.20 -3.00 -5.46
C ILE A 58 1.76 -2.51 -5.30
N VAL A 59 0.93 -2.93 -6.25
CA VAL A 59 -0.52 -2.76 -6.19
C VAL A 59 -1.11 -4.05 -5.69
N LEU A 60 -1.87 -3.99 -4.60
CA LEU A 60 -2.51 -5.15 -3.99
C LEU A 60 -3.96 -5.30 -4.50
N ASN A 61 -4.49 -6.51 -4.37
CA ASN A 61 -5.90 -6.81 -4.67
C ASN A 61 -6.56 -7.53 -3.48
N PRO A 62 -6.59 -6.91 -2.29
CA PRO A 62 -7.00 -7.58 -1.05
C PRO A 62 -8.49 -7.97 -1.01
N ASN A 63 -9.30 -7.50 -1.96
CA ASN A 63 -10.72 -7.82 -2.06
C ASN A 63 -10.99 -9.05 -2.95
N ASP A 64 -9.99 -9.54 -3.69
CA ASP A 64 -10.13 -10.66 -4.61
C ASP A 64 -9.82 -12.00 -3.92
N ASN A 65 -10.72 -12.40 -3.02
CA ASN A 65 -10.49 -13.49 -2.07
C ASN A 65 -11.11 -14.84 -2.49
N PHE A 66 -11.78 -14.91 -3.64
CA PHE A 66 -12.49 -16.10 -4.10
C PHE A 66 -12.03 -16.51 -5.50
N ILE A 67 -12.04 -17.81 -5.77
CA ILE A 67 -11.82 -18.41 -7.09
C ILE A 67 -13.18 -18.86 -7.61
N ASP A 68 -13.54 -18.38 -8.80
CA ASP A 68 -14.66 -18.94 -9.55
C ASP A 68 -14.21 -20.23 -10.23
N LEU A 69 -14.77 -21.37 -9.79
CA LEU A 69 -14.42 -22.69 -10.32
C LEU A 69 -14.86 -22.87 -11.78
N ASN A 70 -15.86 -22.11 -12.25
CA ASN A 70 -16.30 -22.18 -13.65
C ASN A 70 -15.27 -21.52 -14.58
N MET A 71 -14.64 -20.43 -14.14
CA MET A 71 -13.58 -19.75 -14.89
C MET A 71 -12.28 -20.57 -14.97
N GLU A 72 -11.98 -21.41 -13.97
CA GLU A 72 -10.80 -22.30 -13.97
C GLU A 72 -10.90 -23.36 -15.08
N GLU A 73 -12.07 -23.97 -15.25
CA GLU A 73 -12.31 -25.00 -16.28
C GLU A 73 -12.30 -24.39 -17.69
N GLU A 74 -12.88 -23.21 -17.87
CA GLU A 74 -12.79 -22.45 -19.13
C GLU A 74 -11.35 -22.03 -19.46
N ARG A 75 -10.58 -21.56 -18.46
CA ARG A 75 -9.18 -21.16 -18.63
C ARG A 75 -8.28 -22.34 -18.96
N LYS A 76 -8.50 -23.51 -18.34
CA LYS A 76 -7.82 -24.77 -18.71
C LYS A 76 -8.18 -25.19 -20.15
N GLY A 77 -9.44 -25.03 -20.55
CA GLY A 77 -9.91 -25.29 -21.91
C GLY A 77 -9.35 -24.35 -22.98
N LEU A 78 -9.00 -23.11 -22.62
CA LEU A 78 -8.32 -22.15 -23.50
C LEU A 78 -6.82 -22.43 -23.63
N LEU A 79 -6.15 -22.81 -22.53
CA LEU A 79 -4.72 -23.15 -22.53
C LEU A 79 -4.40 -24.43 -23.33
N THR A 80 -5.36 -25.37 -23.42
CA THR A 80 -5.24 -26.56 -24.26
C THR A 80 -5.44 -26.27 -25.76
N GLN A 81 -6.20 -25.22 -26.11
CA GLN A 81 -6.42 -24.84 -27.51
C GLN A 81 -5.25 -24.07 -28.14
N THR A 82 -4.44 -23.35 -27.35
CA THR A 82 -3.29 -22.59 -27.89
C THR A 82 -2.13 -23.46 -28.39
N LYS A 83 -2.18 -24.79 -28.20
CA LYS A 83 -1.16 -25.74 -28.69
C LYS A 83 -1.50 -26.45 -30.00
N GLY A 84 -2.64 -26.17 -30.63
CA GLY A 84 -3.05 -26.88 -31.84
C GLY A 84 -4.00 -26.13 -32.77
N SER A 85 -3.46 -25.78 -33.93
CA SER A 85 -4.18 -25.46 -35.19
C SER A 85 -4.82 -24.08 -35.36
N SER A 86 -4.32 -23.42 -36.40
CA SER A 86 -5.00 -22.46 -37.25
C SER A 86 -6.30 -23.08 -37.81
N SER A 87 -7.46 -22.52 -37.43
CA SER A 87 -8.54 -22.19 -38.37
C SER A 87 -9.56 -21.28 -37.66
N LEU A 88 -9.83 -20.11 -38.23
CA LEU A 88 -10.93 -19.24 -37.85
C LEU A 88 -12.25 -19.92 -38.21
N LYS A 89 -13.00 -20.40 -37.20
CA LYS A 89 -14.43 -20.70 -37.35
C LYS A 89 -15.20 -19.80 -36.39
N MET A 90 -16.07 -18.97 -36.97
CA MET A 90 -17.09 -18.24 -36.22
C MET A 90 -18.04 -19.25 -35.56
N VAL A 91 -18.26 -19.08 -34.26
CA VAL A 91 -19.32 -19.77 -33.51
C VAL A 91 -20.42 -18.74 -33.24
N PRO A 92 -21.73 -19.09 -33.39
CA PRO A 92 -22.81 -18.12 -33.30
C PRO A 92 -23.00 -17.62 -31.87
N ALA A 93 -23.44 -16.37 -31.77
CA ALA A 93 -23.82 -15.72 -30.52
C ALA A 93 -25.18 -16.24 -30.03
N GLU A 94 -25.18 -17.33 -29.27
CA GLU A 94 -26.39 -17.84 -28.61
C GLU A 94 -26.01 -18.36 -27.20
N ASN A 95 -26.41 -17.59 -26.18
CA ASN A 95 -26.51 -17.86 -24.73
C ASN A 95 -25.86 -16.79 -23.85
N PHE A 96 -26.36 -15.55 -23.97
CA PHE A 96 -26.00 -14.44 -23.08
C PHE A 96 -26.86 -14.34 -21.82
N LEU A 97 -27.81 -15.26 -21.57
CA LEU A 97 -28.72 -15.18 -20.42
C LEU A 97 -29.11 -16.57 -19.89
N SER A 98 -28.27 -17.18 -19.06
CA SER A 98 -28.72 -18.23 -18.11
C SER A 98 -28.21 -17.91 -16.70
N VAL A 99 -28.86 -16.94 -16.09
CA VAL A 99 -28.90 -16.74 -14.63
C VAL A 99 -29.60 -17.98 -14.04
N GLN A 100 -28.88 -18.88 -13.35
CA GLN A 100 -29.43 -19.80 -12.30
C GLN A 100 -28.49 -20.91 -11.78
N GLN A 101 -27.16 -20.87 -11.96
CA GLN A 101 -26.28 -21.76 -11.21
C GLN A 101 -25.61 -21.01 -10.04
N PRO A 102 -25.61 -21.57 -8.80
CA PRO A 102 -24.81 -21.01 -7.72
C PRO A 102 -23.35 -21.07 -8.17
N LEU A 103 -22.70 -19.90 -8.29
CA LEU A 103 -21.26 -19.82 -8.51
C LEU A 103 -20.59 -20.60 -7.37
N GLN A 104 -19.96 -21.73 -7.68
CA GLN A 104 -19.15 -22.45 -6.71
C GLN A 104 -17.85 -21.68 -6.51
N CYS A 105 -17.90 -20.67 -5.65
CA CYS A 105 -16.75 -19.86 -5.28
C CYS A 105 -15.99 -20.53 -4.13
N THR A 106 -14.73 -20.86 -4.34
CA THR A 106 -13.85 -21.36 -3.28
C THR A 106 -12.95 -20.24 -2.75
N PRO A 107 -12.80 -20.10 -1.42
CA PRO A 107 -11.87 -19.13 -0.86
C PRO A 107 -10.42 -19.41 -1.30
N LYS A 108 -9.66 -18.36 -1.64
CA LYS A 108 -8.25 -18.47 -2.03
C LYS A 108 -7.40 -18.83 -0.82
N ARG A 109 -6.73 -19.98 -0.87
CA ARG A 109 -5.80 -20.43 0.19
C ARG A 109 -4.84 -19.29 0.60
N CYS A 110 -4.83 -18.99 1.91
CA CYS A 110 -3.99 -17.96 2.54
C CYS A 110 -4.28 -16.50 2.10
N SER A 111 -5.42 -16.24 1.48
CA SER A 111 -5.88 -14.92 1.03
C SER A 111 -7.41 -14.87 1.06
N ASN A 112 -8.03 -15.42 2.09
CA ASN A 112 -9.50 -15.47 2.19
C ASN A 112 -10.06 -14.16 2.74
N THR A 113 -9.24 -13.38 3.44
CA THR A 113 -9.56 -12.03 3.92
C THR A 113 -8.49 -11.03 3.48
N PRO A 114 -8.81 -9.72 3.46
CA PRO A 114 -7.84 -8.66 3.21
C PRO A 114 -6.58 -8.72 4.11
N GLU A 115 -6.75 -9.09 5.38
CA GLU A 115 -5.69 -9.24 6.38
C GLU A 115 -4.76 -10.42 6.05
N GLU A 116 -5.35 -11.59 5.73
CA GLU A 116 -4.58 -12.75 5.28
C GLU A 116 -3.81 -12.45 4.00
N HIS A 117 -4.44 -11.77 3.03
CA HIS A 117 -3.80 -11.35 1.79
C HIS A 117 -2.58 -10.48 2.06
N MET A 118 -2.72 -9.46 2.92
CA MET A 118 -1.60 -8.58 3.27
C MET A 118 -0.49 -9.33 4.00
N ALA A 119 -0.84 -10.21 4.96
CA ALA A 119 0.13 -11.03 5.68
C ALA A 119 0.91 -11.96 4.72
N TYR A 120 0.21 -12.60 3.78
CA TYR A 120 0.83 -13.42 2.73
C TYR A 120 1.79 -12.61 1.87
N ILE A 121 1.34 -11.44 1.37
CA ILE A 121 2.21 -10.60 0.53
C ILE A 121 3.43 -10.11 1.31
N TRP A 122 3.26 -9.80 2.59
CA TRP A 122 4.37 -9.44 3.46
C TRP A 122 5.38 -10.59 3.56
N ASP A 123 4.94 -11.78 3.93
CA ASP A 123 5.82 -12.91 4.22
C ASP A 123 6.58 -13.41 2.99
N TYR A 124 5.93 -13.45 1.82
CA TYR A 124 6.50 -14.03 0.60
C TYR A 124 7.21 -13.03 -0.30
N PHE A 125 6.81 -11.76 -0.29
CA PHE A 125 7.34 -10.76 -1.22
C PHE A 125 8.05 -9.63 -0.49
N ILE A 126 7.36 -8.90 0.38
CA ILE A 126 7.91 -7.67 0.94
C ILE A 126 9.04 -7.98 1.91
N SER A 127 8.90 -8.93 2.84
CA SER A 127 9.90 -9.27 3.85
C SER A 127 11.25 -9.65 3.21
N LYS A 128 11.21 -10.35 2.08
CA LYS A 128 12.38 -10.87 1.34
C LYS A 128 13.17 -9.81 0.56
N THR A 129 12.65 -8.60 0.38
CA THR A 129 13.37 -7.54 -0.35
C THR A 129 14.51 -6.94 0.48
N GLU A 130 15.77 -7.24 0.17
CA GLU A 130 16.89 -6.69 0.93
C GLU A 130 17.20 -5.23 0.57
N GLY A 131 17.53 -4.41 1.56
CA GLY A 131 17.98 -3.02 1.37
C GLY A 131 16.91 -2.02 0.94
N LYS A 132 15.63 -2.44 0.86
CA LYS A 132 14.51 -1.54 0.51
C LYS A 132 13.82 -0.96 1.74
N ASP A 133 13.71 0.36 1.74
CA ASP A 133 12.77 1.09 2.59
C ASP A 133 11.36 0.98 2.01
N VAL A 134 10.36 0.74 2.87
CA VAL A 134 8.97 0.54 2.45
C VAL A 134 8.11 1.72 2.88
N ALA A 135 7.26 2.21 1.96
CA ALA A 135 6.20 3.16 2.24
C ALA A 135 4.83 2.55 1.94
N PHE A 136 3.81 2.99 2.67
CA PHE A 136 2.43 2.57 2.46
C PHE A 136 1.53 3.77 2.18
N ILE A 137 0.69 3.65 1.16
CA ILE A 137 -0.51 4.49 1.00
C ILE A 137 -1.72 3.60 1.24
N VAL A 138 -2.56 4.00 2.18
CA VAL A 138 -3.60 3.16 2.76
C VAL A 138 -4.91 3.92 2.78
N HIS A 139 -5.94 3.41 2.10
CA HIS A 139 -7.25 4.06 2.01
C HIS A 139 -8.33 3.26 2.76
N GLY A 140 -9.22 3.95 3.49
CA GLY A 140 -10.40 3.35 4.11
C GLY A 140 -10.08 2.18 5.05
N TYR A 141 -10.75 1.05 4.83
CA TYR A 141 -10.58 -0.24 5.51
C TYR A 141 -9.15 -0.79 5.42
N GLY A 142 -8.39 -0.43 4.38
CA GLY A 142 -6.97 -0.80 4.27
C GLY A 142 -6.15 -0.42 5.52
N GLY A 143 -6.61 0.57 6.30
CA GLY A 143 -5.96 0.92 7.56
C GLY A 143 -6.10 -0.14 8.64
N LEU A 144 -7.25 -0.82 8.73
CA LEU A 144 -7.44 -1.95 9.63
C LEU A 144 -6.50 -3.09 9.23
N VAL A 145 -6.40 -3.38 7.93
CA VAL A 145 -5.49 -4.37 7.34
C VAL A 145 -4.02 -4.06 7.68
N PHE A 146 -3.61 -2.79 7.56
CA PHE A 146 -2.26 -2.38 7.91
C PHE A 146 -1.99 -2.50 9.42
N MET A 147 -2.95 -2.13 10.27
CA MET A 147 -2.77 -2.25 11.72
C MET A 147 -2.66 -3.72 12.16
N ASP A 148 -3.46 -4.61 11.57
CA ASP A 148 -3.34 -6.06 11.80
C ASP A 148 -1.94 -6.58 11.41
N LEU A 149 -1.44 -6.17 10.23
CA LEU A 149 -0.06 -6.47 9.82
C LEU A 149 0.98 -5.96 10.84
N LEU A 150 0.84 -4.71 11.29
CA LEU A 150 1.75 -4.09 12.25
C LEU A 150 1.77 -4.84 13.58
N VAL A 151 0.62 -5.30 14.07
CA VAL A 151 0.53 -6.09 15.31
C VAL A 151 1.15 -7.47 15.12
N ARG A 152 0.82 -8.17 14.02
CA ARG A 152 1.33 -9.54 13.74
C ARG A 152 2.84 -9.58 13.46
N LYS A 153 3.39 -8.56 12.81
CA LYS A 153 4.77 -8.52 12.29
C LYS A 153 5.56 -7.32 12.82
N LYS A 154 5.28 -6.91 14.05
CA LYS A 154 5.79 -5.72 14.75
C LYS A 154 7.23 -5.34 14.37
N TRP A 155 8.19 -6.21 14.66
CA TRP A 155 9.61 -5.89 14.48
C TRP A 155 10.00 -5.74 13.01
N GLU A 156 9.50 -6.61 12.14
CA GLU A 156 9.80 -6.55 10.71
C GLU A 156 9.25 -5.27 10.08
N VAL A 157 7.99 -4.93 10.40
CA VAL A 157 7.32 -3.74 9.90
C VAL A 157 8.01 -2.48 10.40
N MET A 158 8.28 -2.40 11.72
CA MET A 158 8.92 -1.22 12.31
C MET A 158 10.33 -0.97 11.76
N ASN A 159 11.06 -2.02 11.38
CA ASN A 159 12.42 -1.90 10.85
C ASN A 159 12.42 -1.48 9.37
N LYS A 160 11.44 -1.97 8.59
CA LYS A 160 11.44 -1.81 7.13
C LYS A 160 10.59 -0.65 6.63
N VAL A 161 9.48 -0.39 7.29
CA VAL A 161 8.55 0.69 6.91
C VAL A 161 9.06 2.01 7.47
N TYR A 162 9.28 3.00 6.61
CA TYR A 162 9.73 4.32 7.04
C TYR A 162 8.61 5.36 7.09
N ALA A 163 7.51 5.14 6.38
CA ALA A 163 6.38 6.05 6.36
C ALA A 163 5.08 5.35 5.95
N VAL A 164 3.98 5.78 6.55
CA VAL A 164 2.61 5.31 6.25
C VAL A 164 1.70 6.52 6.11
N ALA A 165 1.01 6.62 4.98
CA ALA A 165 -0.02 7.62 4.73
C ALA A 165 -1.39 6.95 4.74
N PHE A 166 -2.18 7.25 5.78
CA PHE A 166 -3.58 6.86 5.84
C PHE A 166 -4.44 7.93 5.17
N ILE A 167 -5.42 7.50 4.40
CA ILE A 167 -6.37 8.36 3.70
C ILE A 167 -7.76 7.92 4.15
N ASP A 168 -8.43 8.83 4.85
CA ASP A 168 -9.79 8.68 5.36
C ASP A 168 -10.09 7.27 5.89
N SER A 169 -9.30 6.85 6.88
CA SER A 169 -9.22 5.45 7.28
C SER A 169 -10.02 5.14 8.54
N GLU A 170 -10.64 3.96 8.56
CA GLU A 170 -11.49 3.47 9.66
C GLU A 170 -10.70 2.92 10.86
N HIS A 171 -9.36 2.99 10.83
CA HIS A 171 -8.54 2.42 11.90
C HIS A 171 -8.69 3.15 13.23
N HIS A 172 -8.61 2.38 14.32
CA HIS A 172 -8.72 2.87 15.69
C HIS A 172 -7.51 2.44 16.49
N VAL A 173 -6.54 3.34 16.60
CA VAL A 173 -5.23 3.06 17.23
C VAL A 173 -5.39 2.50 18.66
N GLY A 174 -6.25 3.10 19.49
CA GLY A 174 -6.43 2.67 20.88
C GLY A 174 -7.05 1.27 21.03
N HIS A 175 -7.99 0.90 20.16
CA HIS A 175 -8.63 -0.42 20.22
C HIS A 175 -7.76 -1.52 19.60
N GLN A 176 -6.94 -1.18 18.59
CA GLN A 176 -6.15 -2.16 17.84
C GLN A 176 -4.76 -2.43 18.42
N LEU A 177 -4.12 -1.43 19.03
CA LEU A 177 -2.76 -1.57 19.59
C LEU A 177 -2.74 -1.86 21.11
N GLY A 178 -3.87 -1.68 21.80
CA GLY A 178 -3.91 -1.74 23.26
C GLY A 178 -2.98 -0.71 23.90
N SER A 179 -2.21 -1.12 24.92
CA SER A 179 -1.31 -0.24 25.69
C SER A 179 0.18 -0.33 25.28
N ASP A 180 0.48 -0.79 24.06
CA ASP A 180 1.86 -0.93 23.60
C ASP A 180 2.49 0.44 23.29
N VAL A 181 3.21 0.97 24.28
CA VAL A 181 3.88 2.28 24.21
C VAL A 181 4.85 2.39 23.04
N GLN A 182 5.53 1.30 22.67
CA GLN A 182 6.51 1.33 21.57
C GLN A 182 5.81 1.44 20.22
N LEU A 183 4.73 0.68 20.01
CA LEU A 183 3.94 0.78 18.78
C LEU A 183 3.28 2.16 18.66
N LEU A 184 2.73 2.69 19.75
CA LEU A 184 2.14 4.02 19.78
C LEU A 184 3.16 5.11 19.42
N ALA A 185 4.37 5.04 19.99
CA ALA A 185 5.45 5.97 19.65
C ALA A 185 5.87 5.82 18.17
N TRP A 186 5.98 4.59 17.67
CA TRP A 186 6.35 4.35 16.28
C TRP A 186 5.32 4.92 15.32
N ILE A 187 4.03 4.68 15.56
CA ILE A 187 2.94 5.23 14.77
C ILE A 187 2.98 6.76 14.75
N LYS A 188 3.14 7.40 15.92
CA LYS A 188 3.24 8.86 16.01
C LYS A 188 4.35 9.44 15.13
N HIS A 189 5.44 8.71 14.95
CA HIS A 189 6.59 9.15 14.18
C HIS A 189 6.51 8.80 12.68
N HIS A 190 5.96 7.64 12.33
CA HIS A 190 6.02 7.09 10.97
C HIS A 190 4.69 7.19 10.22
N CYS A 191 3.60 7.57 10.89
CA CYS A 191 2.29 7.62 10.28
C CYS A 191 1.74 9.05 10.24
N ARG A 192 0.95 9.32 9.19
CA ARG A 192 0.13 10.53 9.06
C ARG A 192 -1.17 10.19 8.36
N GLU A 193 -2.26 10.84 8.78
CA GLU A 193 -3.59 10.59 8.25
C GLU A 193 -4.15 11.84 7.58
N TRP A 194 -4.67 11.67 6.38
CA TRP A 194 -5.42 12.66 5.62
C TRP A 194 -6.91 12.32 5.71
N VAL A 195 -7.63 13.03 6.56
CA VAL A 195 -9.07 12.80 6.79
C VAL A 195 -9.91 13.71 5.90
N THR A 196 -11.10 13.26 5.53
CA THR A 196 -12.09 14.12 4.88
C THR A 196 -12.47 15.28 5.80
N SER A 197 -12.46 16.50 5.27
CA SER A 197 -12.71 17.72 6.04
C SER A 197 -13.02 18.91 5.12
N PRO A 198 -13.86 19.87 5.55
CA PRO A 198 -14.07 21.11 4.82
C PRO A 198 -12.85 22.05 4.88
N LYS A 199 -11.86 21.75 5.73
CA LYS A 199 -10.65 22.57 5.84
C LYS A 199 -9.78 22.41 4.59
N PRO A 200 -8.99 23.43 4.22
CA PRO A 200 -7.99 23.31 3.16
C PRO A 200 -7.01 22.16 3.42
N LEU A 201 -6.47 21.58 2.34
CA LEU A 201 -5.46 20.53 2.38
C LEU A 201 -4.33 20.87 3.37
N ASP A 202 -3.87 19.85 4.11
CA ASP A 202 -2.79 19.93 5.12
C ASP A 202 -3.10 20.73 6.39
N LYS A 203 -4.30 21.31 6.53
CA LYS A 203 -4.67 21.96 7.79
C LYS A 203 -4.98 20.92 8.87
N PRO A 204 -4.59 21.15 10.13
CA PRO A 204 -4.89 20.21 11.21
C PRO A 204 -6.38 19.89 11.32
N ALA A 205 -6.70 18.61 11.24
CA ALA A 205 -8.04 18.09 11.44
C ALA A 205 -8.05 17.40 12.81
N ALA A 206 -8.36 18.15 13.86
CA ALA A 206 -8.43 17.61 15.20
C ALA A 206 -9.79 16.91 15.40
N THR A 207 -9.75 15.62 15.70
CA THR A 207 -10.91 14.84 16.14
C THR A 207 -10.68 14.45 17.60
N VAL A 208 -11.69 14.67 18.46
CA VAL A 208 -11.61 14.44 19.92
C VAL A 208 -11.13 13.03 20.28
N LEU A 209 -11.37 12.04 19.41
CA LEU A 209 -11.04 10.63 19.62
C LEU A 209 -9.60 10.23 19.20
N LYS A 210 -8.90 11.04 18.41
CA LYS A 210 -7.58 10.72 17.83
C LYS A 210 -6.52 11.76 18.21
N GLN A 211 -6.60 12.32 19.43
CA GLN A 211 -5.76 13.43 19.91
C GLN A 211 -4.24 13.16 19.84
N GLU A 212 -3.86 11.90 19.68
CA GLU A 212 -2.47 11.43 19.67
C GLU A 212 -1.89 11.18 18.27
N PHE A 213 -2.68 11.26 17.20
CA PHE A 213 -2.25 10.90 15.85
C PHE A 213 -2.13 12.14 14.95
N PRO A 214 -1.04 12.30 14.18
CA PRO A 214 -0.89 13.43 13.25
C PRO A 214 -1.94 13.37 12.13
N MET A 215 -3.03 14.13 12.29
CA MET A 215 -4.12 14.20 11.31
C MET A 215 -4.16 15.57 10.62
N VAL A 216 -4.33 15.54 9.30
CA VAL A 216 -4.49 16.72 8.46
C VAL A 216 -5.69 16.53 7.52
N SER A 217 -6.25 17.63 7.02
CA SER A 217 -7.30 17.59 6.02
C SER A 217 -6.77 17.05 4.68
N ALA A 218 -7.56 16.19 4.03
CA ALA A 218 -7.40 15.75 2.65
C ALA A 218 -7.79 16.82 1.61
N GLY A 219 -8.36 17.95 2.05
CA GLY A 219 -8.82 19.04 1.17
C GLY A 219 -10.13 18.78 0.45
N THR A 220 -10.90 17.78 0.91
CA THR A 220 -12.20 17.39 0.36
C THR A 220 -13.05 16.76 1.45
N GLU A 221 -14.36 16.90 1.34
CA GLU A 221 -15.34 16.20 2.18
C GLU A 221 -15.80 14.87 1.54
N LYS A 222 -15.42 14.63 0.29
CA LYS A 222 -15.81 13.44 -0.46
C LYS A 222 -14.77 12.33 -0.27
N HIS A 223 -15.16 11.27 0.44
CA HIS A 223 -14.35 10.07 0.68
C HIS A 223 -13.70 9.53 -0.60
N ASN A 224 -14.49 9.33 -1.65
CA ASN A 224 -14.04 8.80 -2.93
C ASN A 224 -12.99 9.66 -3.67
N LEU A 225 -12.90 10.96 -3.35
CA LEU A 225 -11.92 11.87 -3.94
C LEU A 225 -10.69 12.06 -3.05
N ALA A 226 -10.76 11.71 -1.77
CA ALA A 226 -9.68 11.92 -0.80
C ALA A 226 -8.33 11.36 -1.29
N PRO A 227 -8.22 10.17 -1.92
CA PRO A 227 -6.96 9.68 -2.47
C PRO A 227 -6.34 10.62 -3.52
N SER A 228 -7.15 11.11 -4.46
CA SER A 228 -6.68 12.01 -5.52
C SER A 228 -6.33 13.40 -4.99
N SER A 229 -7.13 13.95 -4.06
CA SER A 229 -6.94 15.29 -3.52
C SER A 229 -5.72 15.40 -2.59
N SER A 230 -5.37 14.33 -1.87
CA SER A 230 -4.26 14.34 -0.90
C SER A 230 -2.91 13.88 -1.47
N LEU A 231 -2.90 13.30 -2.68
CA LEU A 231 -1.75 12.62 -3.26
C LEU A 231 -0.46 13.45 -3.27
N GLN A 232 -0.54 14.72 -3.70
CA GLN A 232 0.63 15.60 -3.76
C GLN A 232 1.23 15.86 -2.37
N SER A 233 0.39 16.02 -1.36
CA SER A 233 0.85 16.20 0.02
C SER A 233 1.49 14.93 0.58
N ILE A 234 0.92 13.77 0.28
CA ILE A 234 1.46 12.47 0.70
C ILE A 234 2.88 12.27 0.18
N PHE A 235 3.13 12.51 -1.11
CA PHE A 235 4.49 12.40 -1.66
C PHE A 235 5.46 13.43 -1.06
N LYS A 236 4.99 14.64 -0.75
CA LYS A 236 5.78 15.64 -0.02
C LYS A 236 6.15 15.17 1.38
N TYR A 237 5.22 14.50 2.08
CA TYR A 237 5.45 13.87 3.37
C TYR A 237 6.48 12.75 3.27
N PHE A 238 6.34 11.81 2.34
CA PHE A 238 7.30 10.72 2.12
C PHE A 238 8.71 11.23 1.81
N LYS A 239 8.84 12.24 0.96
CA LYS A 239 10.14 12.86 0.66
C LYS A 239 10.80 13.45 1.91
N LYS A 240 10.01 14.07 2.81
CA LYS A 240 10.52 14.61 4.07
C LYS A 240 10.93 13.49 5.05
N ALA A 241 10.09 12.46 5.20
CA ALA A 241 10.35 11.34 6.08
C ALA A 241 11.63 10.57 5.66
N LEU A 242 11.80 10.32 4.36
CA LEU A 242 12.98 9.64 3.83
C LEU A 242 14.28 10.44 4.05
N LYS A 243 14.22 11.76 3.87
CA LYS A 243 15.35 12.66 4.17
C LYS A 243 15.72 12.61 5.65
N ALA A 244 14.72 12.70 6.55
CA ALA A 244 14.95 12.64 7.98
C ALA A 244 15.61 11.32 8.41
N LYS A 245 15.13 10.18 7.87
CA LYS A 245 15.73 8.86 8.10
C LYS A 245 17.19 8.80 7.64
N THR A 246 17.47 9.31 6.44
CA THR A 246 18.81 9.32 5.86
C THR A 246 19.78 10.13 6.73
N THR A 247 19.37 11.31 7.20
CA THR A 247 20.19 12.16 8.09
C THR A 247 20.51 11.48 9.42
N ILE A 248 19.54 10.78 10.04
CA ILE A 248 19.75 10.04 11.29
C ILE A 248 20.75 8.89 11.08
N ASN A 249 20.69 8.20 9.94
CA ASN A 249 21.64 7.14 9.63
C ASN A 249 23.06 7.70 9.47
N PHE A 250 23.24 8.83 8.78
CA PHE A 250 24.54 9.47 8.63
C PHE A 250 25.15 9.94 9.96
N SER A 251 24.33 10.46 10.89
CA SER A 251 24.84 10.90 12.20
C SER A 251 25.22 9.73 13.12
N ARG A 252 24.70 8.53 12.87
CA ARG A 252 25.04 7.30 13.63
C ARG A 252 26.29 6.60 13.13
N VAL A 253 26.83 6.97 11.96
CA VAL A 253 28.12 6.45 11.49
C VAL A 253 29.24 7.20 12.23
N PRO A 254 30.10 6.54 13.01
CA PRO A 254 31.18 7.22 13.70
C PRO A 254 32.13 7.83 12.66
N ILE A 255 32.32 9.15 12.74
CA ILE A 255 33.32 9.87 11.96
C ILE A 255 34.70 9.40 12.44
N VAL A 256 35.34 8.54 11.65
CA VAL A 256 36.73 8.11 11.90
C VAL A 256 37.64 9.30 11.61
N THR A 257 37.94 10.10 12.64
CA THR A 257 39.00 11.11 12.56
C THR A 257 40.35 10.40 12.66
N ARG A 258 41.11 10.38 11.56
CA ARG A 258 42.52 10.00 11.57
C ARG A 258 43.32 11.08 12.29
N SER A 259 43.51 10.96 13.60
CA SER A 259 44.52 11.73 14.29
C SER A 259 45.89 11.09 14.05
N SER A 260 46.75 11.80 13.31
CA SER A 260 48.15 11.43 13.11
C SER A 260 48.95 11.69 14.39
N THR A 261 49.11 10.68 15.24
CA THR A 261 50.06 10.72 16.35
C THR A 261 51.49 10.61 15.82
N LYS A 262 52.15 11.77 15.63
CA LYS A 262 53.62 11.83 15.52
C LYS A 262 54.21 11.45 16.89
N ARG A 263 54.66 10.20 17.03
CA ARG A 263 55.58 9.80 18.11
C ARG A 263 56.89 10.60 17.93
N LYS A 264 57.16 11.53 18.84
CA LYS A 264 58.52 12.09 19.01
C LYS A 264 59.38 10.99 19.64
N GLN A 265 60.37 10.50 18.89
CA GLN A 265 61.54 9.84 19.47
C GLN A 265 62.33 10.92 20.24
N ILE A 266 62.60 10.67 21.51
CA ILE A 266 63.57 11.42 22.29
C ILE A 266 64.80 10.52 22.36
N ALA A 267 65.93 11.06 21.87
CA ALA A 267 67.27 10.50 21.97
C ALA A 267 67.87 10.78 23.34
#